data_AF-A5P8S2-F1
#
_entry.id   AF-A5P8S2-F1
#
_cell.length_a   1.000
_cell.length_b   1.000
_cell.length_c   1.000
_cell.angle_alpha   90.00
_cell.angle_beta   90.00
_cell.angle_gamma   90.00
#
_symmetry.space_group_name_H-M   'P 1'
#
loop_
_entity.id
_entity.type
_entity.pdbx_description
1 polymer ?
#
loop_
_entity_poly.entity_id
_entity_poly.type
_entity_poly.pdbx_seq_one_letter_code
_entity_poly.pdbx_strand_id
1 'polypeptide(L)'
;MKFRIAAVAATSLALAACGSADDASTEAEAETVEVAADEAMAPVEEEPVADPAAAIEPVETAPSAAEAASVEAAGDSAAATAEAAMDAMGEDPPE
;
A
#
# COMPACT_ATOMS: atom_id res chain seq x y z
N MET A 1 -25.90 -13.52 -16.93
CA MET A 1 -25.10 -14.66 -16.42
C MET A 1 -24.10 -15.23 -17.42
N LYS A 2 -24.43 -15.33 -18.73
CA LYS A 2 -23.53 -15.88 -19.77
C LYS A 2 -22.21 -15.10 -19.96
N PHE A 3 -22.23 -13.77 -19.85
CA PHE A 3 -21.03 -12.92 -19.95
C PHE A 3 -20.04 -13.11 -18.78
N ARG A 4 -20.52 -13.45 -17.58
CA ARG A 4 -19.64 -13.67 -16.41
C ARG A 4 -18.85 -14.97 -16.53
N ILE A 5 -19.46 -16.01 -17.12
CA ILE A 5 -18.79 -17.30 -17.35
C ILE A 5 -17.67 -17.15 -18.39
N ALA A 6 -17.90 -16.35 -19.45
CA ALA A 6 -16.89 -16.05 -20.45
C ALA A 6 -15.69 -15.27 -19.88
N ALA A 7 -15.94 -14.31 -18.98
CA ALA A 7 -14.90 -13.54 -18.32
C ALA A 7 -14.02 -14.42 -17.41
N VAL A 8 -14.62 -15.31 -16.63
CA VAL A 8 -13.89 -16.23 -15.74
C VAL A 8 -13.04 -17.23 -16.54
N ALA A 9 -13.56 -17.74 -17.66
CA ALA A 9 -12.78 -18.63 -18.52
C ALA A 9 -11.55 -17.93 -19.13
N ALA A 10 -11.68 -16.68 -19.57
CA ALA A 10 -10.58 -15.92 -20.13
C ALA A 10 -9.48 -15.61 -19.10
N THR A 11 -9.85 -15.31 -17.85
CA THR A 11 -8.87 -15.08 -16.77
C THR A 11 -8.09 -16.35 -16.41
N SER A 12 -8.73 -17.52 -16.43
CA SER A 12 -8.04 -18.79 -16.16
C SER A 12 -7.00 -19.13 -17.22
N LEU A 13 -7.27 -18.82 -18.50
CA LEU A 13 -6.30 -19.00 -19.58
C LEU A 13 -5.15 -17.99 -19.50
N ALA A 14 -5.41 -16.75 -19.05
CA ALA A 14 -4.38 -15.74 -18.84
C ALA A 14 -3.46 -16.07 -17.64
N LEU A 15 -4.01 -16.64 -16.56
CA LEU A 15 -3.21 -17.16 -15.44
C LEU A 15 -2.36 -18.36 -15.87
N ALA A 16 -2.86 -19.24 -16.75
CA ALA A 16 -2.07 -20.34 -17.29
C ALA A 16 -0.92 -19.86 -18.20
N ALA A 17 -1.12 -18.76 -18.93
CA ALA A 17 -0.08 -18.14 -19.76
C ALA A 17 0.95 -17.34 -18.94
N CYS A 18 0.58 -16.82 -17.77
CA CYS A 18 1.50 -16.16 -16.83
C CYS A 18 2.05 -17.12 -15.76
N GLY A 19 1.60 -18.38 -15.78
CA GLY A 19 1.90 -19.43 -14.79
C GLY A 19 2.39 -20.73 -15.43
N SER A 20 3.14 -20.64 -16.53
CA SER A 20 4.01 -21.73 -16.98
C SER A 20 5.17 -21.90 -15.99
N ALA A 21 4.84 -22.33 -14.77
CA ALA A 21 5.76 -22.55 -13.67
C ALA A 21 6.59 -23.84 -13.81
N ASP A 22 6.49 -24.53 -14.95
CA ASP A 22 7.17 -25.81 -15.17
C ASP A 22 8.70 -25.64 -15.28
N ASP A 23 9.18 -24.44 -15.63
CA ASP A 23 10.62 -24.10 -15.72
C ASP A 23 10.98 -22.90 -14.82
N ALA A 24 10.33 -22.74 -13.67
CA ALA A 24 10.80 -21.82 -12.61
C ALA A 24 11.72 -22.52 -11.59
N SER A 25 11.95 -23.82 -11.79
CA SER A 25 12.81 -24.68 -10.97
C SER A 25 14.06 -25.12 -11.73
N THR A 26 14.62 -24.28 -12.61
CA THR A 26 16.08 -24.30 -12.73
C THR A 26 16.57 -24.00 -11.33
N GLU A 27 17.14 -25.02 -10.70
CA GLU A 27 17.80 -25.02 -9.41
C GLU A 27 18.84 -23.90 -9.44
N ALA A 28 18.40 -22.67 -9.21
CA ALA A 28 19.25 -21.64 -8.70
C ALA A 28 19.62 -22.16 -7.32
N GLU A 29 20.71 -22.92 -7.28
CA GLU A 29 21.49 -23.14 -6.08
C GLU A 29 21.56 -21.77 -5.43
N ALA A 30 20.75 -21.57 -4.39
CA ALA A 30 20.81 -20.34 -3.63
C ALA A 30 22.23 -20.35 -3.12
N GLU A 31 23.06 -19.46 -3.66
CA GLU A 31 24.44 -19.33 -3.23
C GLU A 31 24.36 -18.97 -1.76
N THR A 32 24.44 -19.99 -0.91
CA THR A 32 24.39 -19.80 0.52
C THR A 32 25.69 -19.10 0.81
N VAL A 33 25.61 -17.79 1.03
CA VAL A 33 26.71 -17.07 1.63
C VAL A 33 26.95 -17.80 2.94
N GLU A 34 28.01 -18.60 3.00
CA GLU A 34 28.44 -19.41 4.14
C GLU A 34 28.98 -18.48 5.24
N VAL A 35 28.16 -17.53 5.64
CA VAL A 35 28.34 -16.69 6.82
C VAL A 35 27.68 -17.43 7.96
N ALA A 36 28.45 -17.68 9.02
CA ALA A 36 27.90 -18.25 10.24
C ALA A 36 26.77 -17.36 10.75
N ALA A 37 25.69 -17.94 11.29
CA ALA A 37 24.57 -17.17 11.82
C ALA A 37 25.02 -16.11 12.85
N ASP A 38 26.02 -16.45 13.66
CA ASP A 38 26.64 -15.54 14.63
C ASP A 38 27.35 -14.35 13.97
N GLU A 39 27.93 -14.54 12.79
CA GLU A 39 28.60 -13.49 12.02
C GLU A 39 27.58 -12.59 11.31
N ALA A 40 26.47 -13.13 10.82
CA ALA A 40 25.36 -12.33 10.27
C ALA A 40 24.66 -11.48 11.34
N MET A 41 24.62 -11.96 12.59
CA MET A 41 23.98 -11.29 13.72
C MET A 41 24.97 -10.46 14.55
N ALA A 42 26.24 -10.39 14.15
CA ALA A 42 27.23 -9.61 14.85
C ALA A 42 26.79 -8.13 14.93
N PRO A 43 27.00 -7.47 16.08
CA PRO A 43 26.65 -6.06 16.23
C PRO A 43 27.49 -5.20 15.29
N VAL A 44 26.90 -4.12 14.79
CA VAL A 44 27.63 -3.08 14.07
C VAL A 44 28.43 -2.27 15.10
N GLU A 45 29.76 -2.37 15.05
CA GLU A 45 30.67 -1.64 15.97
C GLU A 45 30.96 -0.21 15.51
N GLU A 46 30.62 0.12 14.26
CA GLU A 46 30.88 1.43 13.68
C GLU A 46 29.96 2.49 14.28
N GLU A 47 30.55 3.61 14.69
CA GLU A 47 29.77 4.76 15.12
C GLU A 47 28.97 5.31 13.93
N PRO A 48 27.68 5.67 14.13
CA PRO A 48 26.88 6.23 13.06
C PRO A 48 27.51 7.53 12.55
N VAL A 49 27.68 7.62 11.24
CA VAL A 49 28.16 8.84 10.59
C VAL A 49 27.08 9.92 10.73
N ALA A 50 27.47 11.10 11.23
CA ALA A 50 26.55 12.22 11.37
C ALA A 50 26.04 12.68 10.00
N ASP A 51 24.72 12.71 9.83
CA ASP A 51 24.06 13.31 8.68
C ASP A 51 24.03 14.85 8.85
N PRO A 52 24.75 15.63 8.02
CA PRO A 52 24.73 17.09 8.12
C PRO A 52 23.35 17.69 7.80
N ALA A 53 22.48 16.98 7.08
CA ALA A 53 21.12 17.42 6.80
C ALA A 53 20.17 17.23 8.00
N ALA A 54 20.50 16.34 8.93
CA ALA A 54 19.70 16.12 10.14
C ALA A 54 19.80 17.27 11.16
N ALA A 55 20.81 18.14 11.02
CA ALA A 55 20.96 19.35 11.84
C ALA A 55 20.14 20.54 11.33
N ILE A 56 19.40 20.38 10.23
CA ILE A 56 18.54 21.42 9.70
C ILE A 56 17.21 21.38 10.45
N GLU A 57 16.93 22.44 11.21
CA GLU A 57 15.61 22.65 11.82
C GLU A 57 14.52 22.57 10.74
N PRO A 58 13.46 21.79 10.96
CA PRO A 58 12.38 21.68 9.99
C PRO A 58 11.78 23.07 9.78
N VAL A 59 11.69 23.48 8.51
CA VAL A 59 10.96 24.68 8.15
C VAL A 59 9.48 24.37 8.33
N GLU A 60 8.91 24.80 9.46
CA GLU A 60 7.47 24.87 9.68
C GLU A 60 6.85 25.71 8.56
N THR A 61 6.28 25.02 7.58
CA THR A 61 5.55 25.66 6.50
C THR A 61 4.09 25.70 6.92
N ALA A 62 3.61 26.88 7.28
CA ALA A 62 2.18 27.09 7.48
C ALA A 62 1.45 26.73 6.18
N PRO A 63 0.30 26.04 6.25
CA PRO A 63 -0.47 25.70 5.06
C PRO A 63 -0.84 26.99 4.32
N SER A 64 -0.75 26.94 2.99
CA SER A 64 -1.24 28.07 2.20
C SER A 64 -2.74 28.28 2.43
N ALA A 65 -3.22 29.49 2.19
CA ALA A 65 -4.66 29.78 2.28
C ALA A 65 -5.49 28.86 1.36
N ALA A 66 -4.91 28.42 0.23
CA ALA A 66 -5.55 27.48 -0.69
C ALA A 66 -5.63 26.06 -0.09
N GLU A 67 -4.56 25.58 0.56
CA GLU A 67 -4.56 24.28 1.25
C GLU A 67 -5.55 24.28 2.42
N ALA A 68 -5.56 25.34 3.24
CA ALA A 68 -6.51 25.46 4.35
C ALA A 68 -7.97 25.40 3.87
N ALA A 69 -8.30 26.14 2.80
CA ALA A 69 -9.63 26.10 2.20
C ALA A 69 -9.98 24.71 1.61
N SER A 70 -9.00 24.00 1.04
CA SER A 70 -9.22 22.66 0.49
C SER A 70 -9.51 21.63 1.59
N VAL A 71 -8.86 21.76 2.74
CA VAL A 71 -9.07 20.88 3.90
C VAL A 71 -10.45 21.13 4.51
N GLU A 72 -10.86 22.39 4.64
CA GLU A 72 -12.20 22.76 5.12
C GLU A 72 -13.29 22.20 4.21
N ALA A 73 -13.18 22.39 2.89
CA ALA A 73 -14.13 21.85 1.91
C ALA A 73 -14.20 20.32 1.94
N ALA A 74 -13.07 19.63 2.15
CA ALA A 74 -13.05 18.18 2.30
C ALA A 74 -13.77 17.73 3.58
N GLY A 75 -13.58 18.46 4.69
CA GLY A 75 -14.27 18.23 5.95
C GLY A 75 -15.79 18.37 5.82
N ASP A 76 -16.25 19.45 5.20
CA ASP A 76 -17.68 19.70 4.95
C ASP A 76 -18.31 18.59 4.11
N SER A 77 -17.61 18.15 3.05
CA SER A 77 -18.07 17.08 2.17
C SER A 77 -18.15 15.73 2.91
N ALA A 78 -17.19 15.45 3.80
CA ALA A 78 -17.21 14.25 4.64
C ALA A 78 -18.36 14.27 5.65
N ALA A 79 -18.62 15.42 6.29
CA ALA A 79 -19.74 15.60 7.20
C ALA A 79 -21.09 15.40 6.49
N ALA A 80 -21.27 16.02 5.31
CA ALA A 80 -22.47 15.85 4.50
C ALA A 80 -22.68 14.39 4.06
N THR A 81 -21.60 13.68 3.71
CA THR A 81 -21.66 12.26 3.35
C THR A 81 -22.06 11.40 4.54
N ALA A 82 -21.52 11.67 5.74
CA ALA A 82 -21.88 10.95 6.95
C ALA A 82 -23.35 11.18 7.32
N GLU A 83 -23.85 12.41 7.21
CA GLU A 83 -25.25 12.73 7.47
C GLU A 83 -26.19 12.02 6.48
N ALA A 84 -25.88 12.04 5.17
CA ALA A 84 -26.64 11.30 4.17
C ALA A 84 -26.63 9.78 4.40
N ALA A 85 -25.52 9.23 4.89
CA ALA A 85 -25.45 7.80 5.24
C ALA A 85 -26.32 7.46 6.46
N MET A 86 -26.36 8.32 7.47
CA MET A 86 -27.23 8.14 8.64
C MET A 86 -28.71 8.24 8.27
N ASP A 87 -29.08 9.18 7.40
CA ASP A 87 -30.43 9.33 6.86
C ASP A 87 -30.86 8.06 6.09
N ALA A 88 -30.01 7.58 5.19
CA ALA A 88 -30.26 6.34 4.42
C ALA A 88 -30.37 5.07 5.29
N MET A 89 -29.78 5.06 6.48
CA MET A 89 -29.92 3.96 7.44
C MET A 89 -31.17 4.08 8.33
N GLY A 90 -31.75 5.28 8.45
CA GLY A 90 -32.97 5.55 9.22
C GLY A 90 -34.26 5.31 8.43
N GLU A 91 -34.19 5.24 7.11
CA GLU A 91 -35.31 4.90 6.24
C GLU A 91 -35.53 3.37 6.23
N ASP A 92 -36.40 2.86 7.13
CA ASP A 92 -36.88 1.47 7.07
C ASP A 92 -37.56 1.21 5.71
N PRO A 93 -37.31 0.07 5.03
CA PRO A 93 -37.96 -0.22 3.75
C PRO A 93 -39.48 -0.26 3.92
N PRO A 94 -40.28 0.26 2.95
CA PRO A 94 -41.73 0.20 3.04
C PRO A 94 -42.19 -1.27 3.05
N GLU A 95 -42.97 -1.64 4.07
CA GLU A 95 -43.66 -2.95 4.17
C GLU A 95 -44.62 -3.21 3.00
#